data_AF-A0A0G1MVI6-F1
#
_entry.id   AF-A0A0G1MVI6-F1
#
_cell.length_a   1.000
_cell.length_b   1.000
_cell.length_c   1.000
_cell.angle_alpha   90.00
_cell.angle_beta   90.00
_cell.angle_gamma   90.00
#
_symmetry.space_group_name_H-M   'P 1'
#
loop_
_entity.id
_entity.type
_entity.pdbx_description
1 polymer ?
#
loop_
_entity_poly.entity_id
_entity_poly.type
_entity_poly.pdbx_seq_one_letter_code
_entity_poly.pdbx_strand_id
1 'polypeptide(L)'
;MDLCETGKVGSFQDAEFTYTANVQGTHLYQVFVSKKTYTDGNCTCYLGQNNTLCKHMIAVAIYGLKNGKPLTEEEKTQHNKVKFSGKAGEITRDELLLLKAEITGAMRYIKEYNGPSKIWFAYQDSLTEGCNRLSAIFSEMPAGQQTADLIIKTLLRLDKKLTSGGVDDSDGTVGGFIEESVDLLLLFTKADQKCAKSFKQLENTEICFGWEEVLVDFMKKQKNLV
;
A
#
# COMPACT_ATOMS: atom_id res chain seq x y z
N MET A 1 -0.75 14.94 10.18
CA MET A 1 -0.92 15.75 8.96
C MET A 1 -1.13 17.24 9.27
N ASP A 2 -1.72 17.59 10.41
CA ASP A 2 -2.07 18.97 10.79
C ASP A 2 -0.96 20.03 10.67
N LEU A 3 0.31 19.67 10.90
CA LEU A 3 1.43 20.64 10.86
C LEU A 3 1.65 21.25 9.46
N CYS A 4 1.39 20.50 8.40
CA CYS A 4 1.59 20.98 7.02
C CYS A 4 0.44 21.90 6.58
N GLU A 5 -0.77 21.72 7.13
CA GLU A 5 -1.98 22.39 6.65
C GLU A 5 -2.38 23.60 7.48
N THR A 6 -1.97 23.65 8.76
CA THR A 6 -2.35 24.72 9.69
C THR A 6 -1.47 25.98 9.57
N GLY A 7 -0.72 26.14 8.48
CA GLY A 7 0.21 27.26 8.29
C GLY A 7 1.38 27.28 9.28
N LYS A 8 1.67 26.15 9.92
CA LYS A 8 2.72 26.03 10.96
C LYS A 8 4.12 25.87 10.39
N VAL A 9 4.26 25.70 9.08
CA VAL A 9 5.54 25.72 8.36
C VAL A 9 5.79 27.15 7.88
N GLY A 10 6.73 27.84 8.52
CA GLY A 10 7.13 29.21 8.22
C GLY A 10 8.58 29.30 7.73
N SER A 11 8.92 30.44 7.11
CA SER A 11 10.28 30.71 6.61
C SER A 11 10.83 29.58 5.71
N PHE A 12 9.96 28.93 4.94
CA PHE A 12 10.35 27.82 4.08
C PHE A 12 11.32 28.29 3.00
N GLN A 13 12.43 27.57 2.82
CA GLN A 13 13.39 27.80 1.75
C GLN A 13 13.64 26.50 1.01
N ASP A 14 13.58 26.62 -0.31
CA ASP A 14 13.96 25.57 -1.23
C ASP A 14 15.43 25.76 -1.65
N ALA A 15 16.36 25.15 -0.92
CA ALA A 15 17.78 25.19 -1.23
C ALA A 15 18.16 24.06 -2.21
N GLU A 16 19.30 24.15 -2.90
CA GLU A 16 19.66 23.24 -4.00
C GLU A 16 19.44 21.75 -3.68
N PHE A 17 19.87 21.29 -2.49
CA PHE A 17 19.77 19.88 -2.06
C PHE A 17 18.84 19.62 -0.86
N THR A 18 18.31 20.68 -0.23
CA THR A 18 17.57 20.55 1.03
C THR A 18 16.37 21.48 1.06
N TYR A 19 15.34 21.06 1.78
CA TYR A 19 14.27 21.94 2.24
C TYR A 19 14.57 22.40 3.66
N THR A 20 14.48 23.69 3.93
CA THR A 20 14.64 24.25 5.28
C THR A 20 13.39 25.02 5.68
N ALA A 21 13.01 24.97 6.95
CA ALA A 21 11.89 25.74 7.48
C ALA A 21 11.94 25.86 9.00
N ASN A 22 11.16 26.80 9.51
CA ASN A 22 10.76 26.84 10.91
C ASN A 22 9.38 26.19 11.06
N VAL A 23 9.25 25.20 11.93
CA VAL A 23 7.98 24.49 12.18
C VAL A 23 7.48 24.77 13.59
N GLN A 24 6.28 25.31 13.70
CA GLN A 24 5.63 25.59 14.97
C GLN A 24 5.07 24.30 15.61
N GLY A 25 5.67 23.87 16.72
CA GLY A 25 5.17 22.82 17.61
C GLY A 25 4.78 23.40 18.97
N THR A 26 5.20 22.74 20.06
CA THR A 26 5.17 23.35 21.41
C THR A 26 6.13 24.54 21.50
N HIS A 27 7.24 24.47 20.76
CA HIS A 27 8.16 25.57 20.49
C HIS A 27 8.37 25.70 18.99
N LEU A 28 9.05 26.77 18.58
CA LEU A 28 9.50 26.91 17.20
C LEU A 28 10.72 26.02 16.98
N TYR A 29 10.64 25.10 16.02
CA TYR A 29 11.73 24.19 15.69
C TYR A 29 12.31 24.51 14.32
N GLN A 30 13.63 24.67 14.25
CA GLN A 30 14.37 24.69 12.99
C GLN A 30 14.49 23.27 12.45
N VAL A 31 14.18 23.12 11.17
CA VAL A 31 14.12 21.85 10.46
C VAL A 31 14.82 21.98 9.12
N PHE A 32 15.62 20.98 8.75
CA PHE A 32 16.05 20.78 7.38
C PHE A 32 15.92 19.31 6.98
N VAL A 33 15.58 19.07 5.72
CA VAL A 33 15.38 17.73 5.16
C VAL A 33 16.02 17.63 3.79
N SER A 34 16.65 16.50 3.50
CA SER A 34 17.22 16.19 2.19
C SER A 34 16.13 16.04 1.13
N LYS A 35 16.34 16.62 -0.06
CA LYS A 35 15.46 16.40 -1.22
C LYS A 35 15.58 15.00 -1.82
N LYS A 36 16.72 14.35 -1.60
CA LYS A 36 17.00 13.02 -2.16
C LYS A 36 16.38 11.92 -1.29
N THR A 37 16.44 12.12 0.02
CA THR A 37 16.01 11.14 1.01
C THR A 37 15.23 11.87 2.09
N TYR A 38 13.89 11.88 2.00
CA TYR A 38 13.04 12.68 2.89
C TYR A 38 13.05 12.23 4.36
N THR A 39 13.64 11.08 4.66
CA THR A 39 13.88 10.58 6.02
C THR A 39 15.22 11.06 6.60
N ASP A 40 16.09 11.63 5.76
CA ASP A 40 17.38 12.19 6.15
C ASP A 40 17.25 13.71 6.35
N GLY A 41 17.66 14.18 7.51
CA GLY A 41 17.57 15.57 7.91
C GLY A 41 17.76 15.75 9.41
N ASN A 42 17.53 16.97 9.89
CA ASN A 42 17.64 17.29 11.30
C ASN A 42 16.48 18.20 11.73
N CYS A 43 16.12 18.09 12.99
CA CYS A 43 15.18 18.97 13.64
C CYS A 43 15.67 19.27 15.05
N THR A 44 15.56 20.52 15.45
CA THR A 44 15.94 20.99 16.80
C THR A 44 14.99 20.51 17.91
N CYS A 45 13.96 19.71 17.61
CA CYS A 45 13.16 19.06 18.64
C CYS A 45 13.90 17.86 19.27
N TYR A 46 13.43 17.41 20.43
CA TYR A 46 14.05 16.29 21.16
C TYR A 46 14.33 15.06 20.29
N LEU A 47 13.37 14.64 19.45
CA LEU A 47 13.56 13.47 18.58
C LEU A 47 14.65 13.73 17.52
N GLY A 48 14.61 14.88 16.85
CA GLY A 48 15.57 15.21 15.80
C GLY A 48 17.00 15.40 16.34
N GLN A 49 17.14 15.94 17.56
CA GLN A 49 18.42 16.04 18.26
C GLN A 49 19.01 14.65 18.61
N ASN A 50 18.14 13.63 18.76
CA ASN A 50 18.52 12.25 18.97
C ASN A 50 18.51 11.42 17.66
N ASN A 51 18.76 12.07 16.51
CA ASN A 51 18.81 11.46 15.18
C ASN A 51 17.58 10.59 14.85
N THR A 52 16.41 10.98 15.36
CA THR A 52 15.15 10.28 15.15
C THR A 52 14.23 11.11 14.26
N LEU A 53 13.70 10.48 13.21
CA LEU A 53 12.73 11.10 12.32
C LEU A 53 11.52 11.60 13.11
N CYS A 54 11.22 12.89 12.98
CA CYS A 54 10.13 13.52 13.71
C CYS A 54 9.05 14.06 12.76
N LYS A 55 7.85 14.27 13.29
CA LYS A 55 6.71 14.84 12.55
C LYS A 55 7.02 16.20 11.89
N HIS A 56 7.95 16.98 12.44
CA HIS A 56 8.33 18.27 11.87
C HIS A 56 9.13 18.10 10.57
N MET A 57 10.03 17.11 10.50
CA MET A 57 10.77 16.78 9.28
C MET A 57 9.81 16.30 8.19
N ILE A 58 8.89 15.40 8.54
CA ILE A 58 7.85 14.95 7.60
C ILE A 58 7.01 16.11 7.08
N ALA A 59 6.62 17.05 7.95
CA ALA A 59 5.86 18.22 7.54
C ALA A 59 6.62 19.08 6.51
N VAL A 60 7.93 19.31 6.70
CA VAL A 60 8.76 20.07 5.75
C VAL A 60 8.95 19.33 4.43
N ALA A 61 9.18 18.01 4.47
CA ALA A 61 9.30 17.20 3.26
C ALA A 61 8.03 17.26 2.41
N ILE A 62 6.87 17.07 3.04
CA ILE A 62 5.57 17.14 2.36
C ILE A 62 5.33 18.56 1.83
N TYR A 63 5.59 19.59 2.63
CA TYR A 63 5.40 20.98 2.22
C TYR A 63 6.26 21.33 0.99
N GLY A 64 7.53 20.88 0.97
CA GLY A 64 8.42 21.07 -0.17
C GLY A 64 7.94 20.32 -1.42
N LEU A 65 7.58 19.04 -1.30
CA LEU A 65 7.00 18.25 -2.40
C LEU A 65 5.74 18.88 -2.98
N LYS A 66 4.90 19.46 -2.13
CA LYS A 66 3.66 20.13 -2.53
C LYS A 66 3.85 21.58 -2.99
N ASN A 67 5.07 22.11 -2.95
CA ASN A 67 5.35 23.53 -3.21
C ASN A 67 4.44 24.46 -2.37
N GLY A 68 4.24 24.12 -1.10
CA GLY A 68 3.37 24.85 -0.16
C GLY A 68 1.88 24.75 -0.44
N LYS A 69 1.43 23.94 -1.40
CA LYS A 69 0.00 23.72 -1.66
C LYS A 69 -0.60 22.77 -0.61
N PRO A 70 -1.87 22.96 -0.23
CA PRO A 70 -2.58 21.99 0.61
C PRO A 70 -2.59 20.59 0.00
N LEU A 71 -2.71 19.58 0.86
CA LEU A 71 -2.93 18.21 0.40
C LEU A 71 -4.36 18.08 -0.12
N THR A 72 -4.53 17.32 -1.21
CA THR A 72 -5.87 16.92 -1.66
C THR A 72 -6.44 15.87 -0.70
N GLU A 73 -7.76 15.68 -0.70
CA GLU A 73 -8.39 14.65 0.13
C GLU A 73 -7.92 13.23 -0.24
N GLU A 74 -7.58 13.01 -1.52
CA GLU A 74 -6.96 11.77 -1.99
C GLU A 74 -5.57 11.57 -1.36
N GLU A 75 -4.71 12.59 -1.33
CA GLU A 75 -3.37 12.50 -0.73
C GLU A 75 -3.41 12.31 0.81
N LYS A 76 -4.52 12.68 1.45
CA LYS A 76 -4.75 12.43 2.88
C LYS A 76 -5.28 11.03 3.15
N THR A 77 -5.86 10.40 2.12
CA THR A 77 -6.51 9.10 2.28
C THR A 77 -5.45 8.04 2.56
N GLN A 78 -5.63 7.34 3.67
CA GLN A 78 -4.78 6.20 3.99
C GLN A 78 -5.22 5.00 3.17
N HIS A 79 -4.32 4.51 2.31
CA HIS A 79 -4.53 3.30 1.51
C HIS A 79 -3.93 2.06 2.20
N ASN A 80 -4.23 1.90 3.49
CA ASN A 80 -3.75 0.78 4.31
C ASN A 80 -4.77 -0.36 4.45
N LYS A 81 -5.88 -0.29 3.71
CA LYS A 81 -6.91 -1.31 3.66
C LYS A 81 -7.46 -1.47 2.25
N VAL A 82 -7.77 -2.70 1.87
CA VAL A 82 -8.48 -2.99 0.63
C VAL A 82 -9.95 -2.64 0.79
N LYS A 83 -10.52 -1.84 -0.12
CA LYS A 83 -11.93 -1.42 -0.09
C LYS A 83 -12.55 -1.48 -1.47
N PHE A 84 -13.79 -1.90 -1.57
CA PHE A 84 -14.49 -1.85 -2.86
C PHE A 84 -14.88 -0.41 -3.22
N SER A 85 -14.45 0.08 -4.38
CA SER A 85 -14.86 1.39 -4.93
C SER A 85 -16.34 1.48 -5.31
N GLY A 86 -17.07 0.36 -5.36
CA GLY A 86 -18.46 0.31 -5.83
C GLY A 86 -18.62 0.35 -7.36
N LYS A 87 -17.52 0.46 -8.10
CA LYS A 87 -17.51 0.45 -9.57
C LYS A 87 -17.62 -0.99 -10.08
N ALA A 88 -18.38 -1.22 -11.15
CA ALA A 88 -18.44 -2.51 -11.84
C ALA A 88 -18.35 -2.28 -13.35
N GLY A 89 -17.67 -3.19 -14.07
CA GLY A 89 -17.50 -3.06 -15.51
C GLY A 89 -16.22 -3.70 -16.03
N GLU A 90 -16.09 -3.69 -17.35
CA GLU A 90 -14.87 -4.10 -18.03
C GLU A 90 -13.88 -2.95 -18.09
N ILE A 91 -12.59 -3.28 -18.02
CA ILE A 91 -11.50 -2.34 -18.27
C ILE A 91 -10.97 -2.54 -19.68
N THR A 92 -10.45 -1.48 -20.27
CA THR A 92 -9.79 -1.53 -21.57
C THR A 92 -8.48 -2.30 -21.48
N ARG A 93 -7.95 -2.71 -22.64
CA ARG A 93 -6.65 -3.39 -22.71
C ARG A 93 -5.51 -2.53 -22.16
N ASP A 94 -5.54 -1.22 -22.40
CA ASP A 94 -4.49 -0.31 -21.96
C ASP A 94 -4.54 -0.11 -20.45
N GLU A 95 -5.74 0.05 -19.87
CA GLU A 95 -5.92 0.08 -18.41
C GLU A 95 -5.44 -1.23 -17.75
N LEU A 96 -5.76 -2.39 -18.36
CA LEU A 96 -5.27 -3.67 -17.86
C LEU A 96 -3.74 -3.78 -17.88
N LEU A 97 -3.08 -3.23 -18.90
CA LEU A 97 -1.62 -3.20 -18.98
C LEU A 97 -1.01 -2.29 -17.92
N LEU A 98 -1.61 -1.12 -17.70
CA LEU A 98 -1.20 -0.17 -16.66
C LEU A 98 -1.32 -0.81 -15.26
N LEU A 99 -2.47 -1.40 -14.93
CA LEU A 99 -2.68 -2.07 -13.65
C LEU A 99 -1.65 -3.19 -13.41
N LYS A 100 -1.34 -4.00 -14.44
CA LYS A 100 -0.30 -5.03 -14.34
C LYS A 100 1.08 -4.45 -14.04
N ALA A 101 1.41 -3.33 -14.66
CA ALA A 101 2.68 -2.64 -14.43
C ALA A 101 2.76 -2.07 -13.00
N GLU A 102 1.68 -1.45 -12.53
CA GLU A 102 1.57 -0.90 -11.17
C GLU A 102 1.66 -1.98 -10.10
N ILE A 103 0.92 -3.08 -10.25
CA ILE A 103 1.02 -4.26 -9.38
C ILE A 103 2.45 -4.79 -9.38
N THR A 104 3.08 -4.88 -10.55
CA THR A 104 4.48 -5.33 -10.63
C THR A 104 5.42 -4.39 -9.90
N GLY A 105 5.18 -3.07 -9.96
CA GLY A 105 5.91 -2.07 -9.20
C GLY A 105 5.75 -2.25 -7.70
N ALA A 106 4.51 -2.40 -7.21
CA ALA A 106 4.20 -2.61 -5.80
C ALA A 106 4.81 -3.92 -5.26
N MET A 107 4.73 -5.00 -6.04
CA MET A 107 5.30 -6.31 -5.69
C MET A 107 6.82 -6.31 -5.49
N ARG A 108 7.56 -5.29 -5.96
CA ARG A 108 9.02 -5.18 -5.73
C ARG A 108 9.37 -4.89 -4.28
N TYR A 109 8.44 -4.33 -3.51
CA TYR A 109 8.63 -4.03 -2.10
C TYR A 109 8.44 -5.26 -1.20
N ILE A 110 7.71 -6.26 -1.69
CA ILE A 110 7.45 -7.53 -1.00
C ILE A 110 8.52 -8.54 -1.40
N LYS A 111 9.63 -8.54 -0.67
CA LYS A 111 10.85 -9.32 -0.98
C LYS A 111 11.26 -10.21 0.20
N GLU A 112 12.16 -11.14 -0.09
CA GLU A 112 12.70 -12.04 0.93
C GLU A 112 13.53 -11.30 1.99
N TYR A 113 13.57 -11.85 3.19
CA TYR A 113 14.41 -11.37 4.28
C TYR A 113 15.73 -12.16 4.34
N ASN A 114 16.81 -11.55 3.86
CA ASN A 114 18.16 -12.12 3.92
C ASN A 114 19.13 -11.29 4.79
N GLY A 115 18.59 -10.38 5.60
CA GLY A 115 19.36 -9.34 6.27
C GLY A 115 19.72 -9.64 7.73
N PRO A 116 20.65 -8.87 8.32
CA PRO A 116 20.85 -8.87 9.77
C PRO A 116 19.69 -8.17 10.49
N SER A 117 19.42 -8.53 11.75
CA SER A 117 18.29 -8.01 12.54
C SER A 117 18.20 -6.48 12.62
N LYS A 118 19.33 -5.76 12.47
CA LYS A 118 19.33 -4.28 12.43
C LYS A 118 18.52 -3.68 11.27
N ILE A 119 18.25 -4.44 10.20
CA ILE A 119 17.41 -3.98 9.09
C ILE A 119 15.98 -4.54 9.14
N TRP A 120 15.63 -5.27 10.19
CA TRP A 120 14.32 -5.92 10.35
C TRP A 120 13.15 -4.93 10.22
N PHE A 121 13.20 -3.80 10.92
CA PHE A 121 12.12 -2.81 10.84
C PHE A 121 12.01 -2.18 9.45
N ALA A 122 13.14 -1.84 8.82
CA ALA A 122 13.14 -1.32 7.45
C ALA A 122 12.63 -2.36 6.43
N TYR A 123 12.81 -3.64 6.72
CA TYR A 123 12.22 -4.74 5.96
C TYR A 123 10.70 -4.78 6.13
N GLN A 124 10.20 -4.73 7.36
CA GLN A 124 8.75 -4.69 7.65
C GLN A 124 8.07 -3.45 7.04
N ASP A 125 8.74 -2.29 7.09
CA ASP A 125 8.28 -1.06 6.42
C ASP A 125 8.16 -1.26 4.91
N SER A 126 9.09 -2.01 4.30
CA SER A 126 9.04 -2.37 2.88
C SER A 126 7.85 -3.27 2.57
N LEU A 127 7.56 -4.30 3.39
CA LEU A 127 6.38 -5.14 3.19
C LEU A 127 5.09 -4.32 3.29
N THR A 128 5.00 -3.46 4.31
CA THR A 128 3.88 -2.56 4.55
C THR A 128 3.65 -1.64 3.36
N GLU A 129 4.71 -1.01 2.83
CA GLU A 129 4.63 -0.14 1.65
C GLU A 129 4.12 -0.89 0.41
N GLY A 130 4.61 -2.12 0.19
CA GLY A 130 4.14 -2.96 -0.90
C GLY A 130 2.64 -3.28 -0.79
N CYS A 131 2.19 -3.67 0.40
CA CYS A 131 0.78 -4.00 0.66
C CYS A 131 -0.13 -2.77 0.59
N ASN A 132 0.31 -1.60 1.07
CA ASN A 132 -0.44 -0.35 0.96
C ASN A 132 -0.63 0.06 -0.50
N ARG A 133 0.43 -0.05 -1.33
CA ARG A 133 0.33 0.22 -2.77
C ARG A 133 -0.64 -0.74 -3.46
N LEU A 134 -0.56 -2.03 -3.17
CA LEU A 134 -1.50 -3.01 -3.71
C LEU A 134 -2.94 -2.72 -3.24
N SER A 135 -3.12 -2.33 -1.97
CA SER A 135 -4.43 -1.96 -1.42
C SER A 135 -5.04 -0.77 -2.15
N ALA A 136 -4.25 0.27 -2.45
CA ALA A 136 -4.68 1.40 -3.26
C ALA A 136 -5.13 0.93 -4.66
N ILE A 137 -4.28 0.15 -5.33
CA ILE A 137 -4.51 -0.35 -6.69
C ILE A 137 -5.78 -1.22 -6.75
N PHE A 138 -5.93 -2.17 -5.83
CA PHE A 138 -7.08 -3.08 -5.78
C PHE A 138 -8.38 -2.34 -5.47
N SER A 139 -8.30 -1.31 -4.62
CA SER A 139 -9.50 -0.57 -4.21
C SER A 139 -10.15 0.20 -5.35
N GLU A 140 -9.35 0.69 -6.30
CA GLU A 140 -9.85 1.44 -7.46
C GLU A 140 -10.34 0.55 -8.62
N MET A 141 -10.04 -0.75 -8.60
CA MET A 141 -10.47 -1.65 -9.67
C MET A 141 -12.00 -1.79 -9.70
N PRO A 142 -12.64 -1.74 -10.88
CA PRO A 142 -14.03 -2.11 -11.00
C PRO A 142 -14.21 -3.62 -10.80
N ALA A 143 -15.34 -4.01 -10.23
CA ALA A 143 -15.75 -5.41 -10.19
C ALA A 143 -15.99 -5.92 -11.61
N GLY A 144 -15.22 -6.94 -11.99
CA GLY A 144 -15.31 -7.60 -13.29
C GLY A 144 -14.42 -8.84 -13.33
N GLN A 145 -14.68 -9.73 -14.30
CA GLN A 145 -13.92 -10.98 -14.40
C GLN A 145 -12.41 -10.75 -14.61
N GLN A 146 -12.03 -9.75 -15.41
CA GLN A 146 -10.63 -9.44 -15.72
C GLN A 146 -9.84 -8.94 -14.50
N THR A 147 -10.43 -8.04 -13.71
CA THR A 147 -9.81 -7.51 -12.48
C THR A 147 -9.79 -8.56 -11.38
N ALA A 148 -10.85 -9.37 -11.24
CA ALA A 148 -10.85 -10.52 -10.33
C ALA A 148 -9.74 -11.53 -10.67
N ASP A 149 -9.52 -11.84 -11.95
CA ASP A 149 -8.42 -12.71 -12.38
C ASP A 149 -7.04 -12.12 -12.05
N LEU A 150 -6.88 -10.80 -12.22
CA LEU A 150 -5.64 -10.11 -11.89
C LEU A 150 -5.33 -10.14 -10.39
N ILE A 151 -6.35 -9.93 -9.55
CA ILE A 151 -6.24 -10.03 -8.09
C ILE A 151 -5.82 -11.45 -7.70
N ILE A 152 -6.54 -12.48 -8.15
CA ILE A 152 -6.24 -13.88 -7.83
C ILE A 152 -4.81 -14.27 -8.23
N LYS A 153 -4.39 -13.91 -9.44
CA LYS A 153 -3.01 -14.16 -9.89
C LYS A 153 -1.96 -13.46 -9.02
N THR A 154 -2.30 -12.30 -8.48
CA THR A 154 -1.42 -11.59 -7.55
C THR A 154 -1.37 -12.29 -6.20
N LEU A 155 -2.52 -12.74 -5.66
CA LEU A 155 -2.57 -13.52 -4.41
C LEU A 155 -1.78 -14.82 -4.52
N LEU A 156 -1.91 -15.56 -5.62
CA LEU A 156 -1.11 -16.76 -5.88
C LEU A 156 0.40 -16.49 -5.92
N ARG A 157 0.82 -15.32 -6.42
CA ARG A 157 2.23 -14.91 -6.41
C ARG A 157 2.71 -14.53 -5.00
N LEU A 158 1.85 -13.95 -4.18
CA LEU A 158 2.15 -13.64 -2.78
C LEU A 158 2.23 -14.91 -1.95
N ASP A 159 1.29 -15.83 -2.12
CA ASP A 159 1.32 -17.15 -1.49
C ASP A 159 2.65 -17.88 -1.79
N LYS A 160 3.04 -17.91 -3.07
CA LYS A 160 4.34 -18.47 -3.47
C LYS A 160 5.53 -17.79 -2.79
N LYS A 161 5.46 -16.46 -2.60
CA LYS A 161 6.51 -15.68 -1.94
C LYS A 161 6.61 -16.00 -0.45
N LEU A 162 5.48 -16.20 0.23
CA LEU A 162 5.43 -16.59 1.64
C LEU A 162 5.91 -18.02 1.86
N THR A 163 5.58 -18.93 0.96
CA THR A 163 5.88 -20.37 1.10
C THR A 163 7.31 -20.73 0.73
N SER A 164 7.78 -20.25 -0.41
CA SER A 164 9.04 -20.69 -1.03
C SER A 164 9.97 -19.53 -1.36
N GLY A 165 9.48 -18.30 -1.28
CA GLY A 165 10.19 -17.09 -1.70
C GLY A 165 10.83 -16.31 -0.57
N GLY A 166 10.98 -16.88 0.63
CA GLY A 166 11.76 -16.30 1.74
C GLY A 166 11.18 -15.01 2.35
N VAL A 167 9.93 -14.67 2.04
CA VAL A 167 9.25 -13.54 2.70
C VAL A 167 8.93 -13.94 4.13
N ASP A 168 9.43 -13.15 5.08
CA ASP A 168 9.13 -13.31 6.50
C ASP A 168 7.94 -12.42 6.87
N ASP A 169 6.78 -13.05 7.04
CA ASP A 169 5.53 -12.38 7.38
C ASP A 169 5.12 -12.59 8.84
N SER A 170 6.09 -12.65 9.76
CA SER A 170 5.82 -12.82 11.19
C SER A 170 4.91 -11.73 11.79
N ASP A 171 4.89 -10.54 11.20
CA ASP A 171 3.99 -9.43 11.60
C ASP A 171 2.61 -9.50 10.90
N GLY A 172 2.36 -10.51 10.07
CA GLY A 172 1.08 -10.77 9.40
C GLY A 172 0.65 -9.72 8.37
N THR A 173 1.60 -8.93 7.86
CA THR A 173 1.32 -7.80 6.96
C THR A 173 0.83 -8.28 5.59
N VAL A 174 1.51 -9.27 5.02
CA VAL A 174 1.17 -9.82 3.70
C VAL A 174 -0.05 -10.74 3.82
N GLY A 175 -0.12 -11.56 4.86
CA GLY A 175 -1.27 -12.42 5.15
C GLY A 175 -2.55 -11.60 5.36
N GLY A 176 -2.50 -10.54 6.17
CA GLY A 176 -3.63 -9.64 6.36
C GLY A 176 -4.10 -8.98 5.06
N PHE A 177 -3.16 -8.57 4.19
CA PHE A 177 -3.50 -8.06 2.86
C PHE A 177 -4.19 -9.12 1.96
N ILE A 178 -3.76 -10.38 2.02
CA ILE A 178 -4.39 -11.48 1.28
C ILE A 178 -5.84 -11.67 1.75
N GLU A 179 -6.07 -11.71 3.06
CA GLU A 179 -7.42 -11.84 3.64
C GLU A 179 -8.34 -10.71 3.20
N GLU A 180 -7.90 -9.45 3.32
CA GLU A 180 -8.69 -8.30 2.87
C GLU A 180 -8.98 -8.33 1.35
N SER A 181 -8.06 -8.87 0.56
CA SER A 181 -8.25 -9.06 -0.89
C SER A 181 -9.26 -10.16 -1.22
N VAL A 182 -9.31 -11.23 -0.42
CA VAL A 182 -10.34 -12.27 -0.53
C VAL A 182 -11.73 -11.69 -0.23
N ASP A 183 -11.84 -10.87 0.82
CA ASP A 183 -13.09 -10.16 1.13
C ASP A 183 -13.51 -9.23 -0.02
N LEU A 184 -12.57 -8.52 -0.64
CA LEU A 184 -12.84 -7.72 -1.84
C LEU A 184 -13.41 -8.57 -2.98
N LEU A 185 -12.83 -9.74 -3.25
CA LEU A 185 -13.30 -10.65 -4.30
C LEU A 185 -14.73 -11.14 -4.03
N LEU A 186 -15.09 -11.39 -2.77
CA LEU A 186 -16.46 -11.72 -2.39
C LEU A 186 -17.43 -10.54 -2.56
N LEU A 187 -16.97 -9.29 -2.37
CA LEU A 187 -17.76 -8.10 -2.69
C LEU A 187 -17.93 -7.94 -4.21
N PHE A 188 -16.89 -8.21 -4.99
CA PHE A 188 -16.94 -8.17 -6.45
C PHE A 188 -18.00 -9.12 -7.01
N THR A 189 -18.16 -10.33 -6.46
CA THR A 189 -19.18 -11.28 -6.95
C THR A 189 -20.62 -10.83 -6.67
N LYS A 190 -20.83 -9.98 -5.65
CA LYS A 190 -22.14 -9.36 -5.38
C LYS A 190 -22.48 -8.30 -6.43
N ALA A 191 -21.47 -7.61 -6.97
CA ALA A 191 -21.64 -6.57 -7.98
C ALA A 191 -21.65 -7.12 -9.42
N ASP A 192 -20.76 -8.06 -9.74
CA ASP A 192 -20.71 -8.78 -11.02
C ASP A 192 -20.45 -10.28 -10.77
N GLN A 193 -21.48 -11.09 -10.99
CA GLN A 193 -21.42 -12.55 -10.83
C GLN A 193 -20.38 -13.21 -11.75
N LYS A 194 -19.97 -12.58 -12.85
CA LYS A 194 -18.92 -13.13 -13.73
C LYS A 194 -17.57 -13.22 -13.01
N CYS A 195 -17.33 -12.45 -11.96
CA CYS A 195 -16.11 -12.53 -11.13
C CYS A 195 -15.88 -13.95 -10.58
N ALA A 196 -16.96 -14.65 -10.22
CA ALA A 196 -16.87 -16.01 -9.67
C ALA A 196 -16.25 -17.01 -10.67
N LYS A 197 -16.30 -16.73 -11.98
CA LYS A 197 -15.64 -17.57 -12.99
C LYS A 197 -14.12 -17.60 -12.80
N SER A 198 -13.53 -16.52 -12.28
CA SER A 198 -12.10 -16.43 -12.03
C SER A 198 -11.66 -17.32 -10.86
N PHE A 199 -12.57 -17.74 -9.96
CA PHE A 199 -12.25 -18.63 -8.83
C PHE A 199 -11.98 -20.07 -9.26
N LYS A 200 -12.39 -20.46 -10.48
CA LYS A 200 -12.12 -21.82 -11.00
C LYS A 200 -10.64 -22.19 -11.01
N GLN A 201 -9.75 -21.21 -11.17
CA GLN A 201 -8.31 -21.47 -11.15
C GLN A 201 -7.81 -21.95 -9.77
N LEU A 202 -8.61 -21.77 -8.71
CA LEU A 202 -8.28 -22.20 -7.35
C LEU A 202 -8.65 -23.67 -7.09
N GLU A 203 -9.58 -24.29 -7.85
CA GLU A 203 -10.10 -25.65 -7.56
C GLU A 203 -9.04 -26.76 -7.56
N ASN A 204 -7.81 -26.51 -8.04
CA ASN A 204 -6.72 -27.49 -8.06
C ASN A 204 -5.34 -26.83 -7.84
N THR A 205 -5.30 -25.64 -7.24
CA THR A 205 -4.03 -24.98 -6.94
C THR A 205 -3.68 -25.26 -5.48
N GLU A 206 -2.50 -25.83 -5.24
CA GLU A 206 -1.98 -26.00 -3.89
C GLU A 206 -1.61 -24.62 -3.33
N ILE A 207 -2.26 -24.23 -2.24
CA ILE A 207 -2.12 -22.94 -1.58
C ILE A 207 -1.88 -23.24 -0.11
N CYS A 208 -0.89 -22.60 0.49
CA CYS A 208 -0.35 -23.06 1.79
C CYS A 208 -1.13 -22.51 2.99
N PHE A 209 -1.88 -21.42 2.79
CA PHE A 209 -2.54 -20.69 3.88
C PHE A 209 -4.08 -20.78 3.85
N GLY A 210 -4.67 -21.57 2.94
CA GLY A 210 -6.10 -21.88 2.93
C GLY A 210 -7.05 -20.71 2.64
N TRP A 211 -6.54 -19.55 2.23
CA TRP A 211 -7.37 -18.37 1.94
C TRP A 211 -8.33 -18.58 0.75
N GLU A 212 -8.02 -19.52 -0.13
CA GLU A 212 -8.83 -19.90 -1.27
C GLU A 212 -10.11 -20.65 -0.89
N GLU A 213 -10.12 -21.32 0.27
CA GLU A 213 -11.22 -22.19 0.69
C GLU A 213 -12.55 -21.42 0.66
N VAL A 214 -12.52 -20.17 1.14
CA VAL A 214 -13.68 -19.27 1.17
C VAL A 214 -14.24 -19.00 -0.24
N LEU A 215 -13.35 -18.79 -1.22
CA LEU A 215 -13.74 -18.51 -2.61
C LEU A 215 -14.23 -19.77 -3.33
N VAL A 216 -13.57 -20.91 -3.08
CA VAL A 216 -13.96 -22.21 -3.64
C VAL A 216 -15.32 -22.65 -3.10
N ASP A 217 -15.55 -22.51 -1.80
CA ASP A 217 -16.82 -22.85 -1.16
C ASP A 217 -17.95 -21.94 -1.61
N PHE A 218 -17.68 -20.65 -1.79
CA PHE A 218 -18.64 -19.73 -2.41
C PHE A 218 -19.08 -20.25 -3.80
N MET A 219 -18.12 -20.66 -4.63
CA MET A 219 -18.43 -21.18 -5.97
C MET A 219 -19.22 -22.49 -5.92
N LYS A 220 -18.87 -23.43 -5.03
CA LYS A 220 -19.62 -24.69 -4.85
C LYS A 220 -21.06 -24.43 -4.43
N LYS A 221 -21.29 -23.51 -3.49
CA LYS A 221 -22.64 -23.12 -3.05
C LYS A 221 -23.46 -22.53 -4.19
N GLN A 222 -22.85 -21.69 -5.04
CA GLN A 222 -23.56 -21.16 -6.21
C GLN A 222 -23.93 -22.24 -7.24
N LYS A 223 -23.08 -23.23 -7.47
CA LYS A 223 -23.39 -24.37 -8.36
C LYS A 223 -24.58 -25.21 -7.87
N ASN A 224 -24.80 -25.28 -6.55
CA ASN A 224 -25.88 -26.06 -5.94
C ASN A 224 -27.23 -25.30 -5.86
N LEU A 225 -27.26 -24.02 -6.24
CA LEU A 225 -28.46 -23.17 -6.26
C LEU A 225 -29.09 -23.04 -7.67
N VAL A 226 -28.48 -23.66 -8.68
CA VAL A 226 -28.92 -23.72 -10.09
C VAL A 226 -29.33 -25.14 -10.41
#